data_AF-A0A7C5VJG7-F1
#
_entry.id   AF-A0A7C5VJG7-F1
#
_cell.length_a   1.000
_cell.length_b   1.000
_cell.length_c   1.000
_cell.angle_alpha   90.00
_cell.angle_beta   90.00
_cell.angle_gamma   90.00
#
_symmetry.space_group_name_H-M   'P 1'
#
loop_
_entity.id
_entity.type
_entity.pdbx_description
1 polymer ?
#
loop_
_entity_poly.entity_id
_entity_poly.type
_entity_poly.pdbx_seq_one_letter_code
_entity_poly.pdbx_strand_id
1 'polypeptide(L)' 'MDPLILSRWQFGITAAMHFIFPSFTIGLSVIIFLLFLFYLIKRDEVYRKLGNFFVKVFAVGFAVGVATGVVMEF' A
#
# COMPACT_ATOMS: atom_id res chain seq x y z
N MET A 1 25.89 20.99 -8.96
CA MET A 1 25.71 19.69 -9.64
C MET A 1 24.93 19.92 -10.93
N ASP A 2 25.13 19.10 -11.95
CA ASP A 2 24.45 19.20 -13.24
C ASP A 2 22.92 18.94 -13.12
N PRO A 3 22.03 19.77 -13.70
CA PRO A 3 20.58 19.59 -13.60
C PRO A 3 20.09 18.22 -14.06
N LEU A 4 20.67 17.67 -15.13
CA LEU A 4 20.27 16.34 -15.62
C LEU A 4 20.52 15.25 -14.57
N ILE A 5 21.66 15.31 -13.88
CA ILE A 5 21.98 14.37 -12.80
C ILE A 5 21.01 14.54 -11.63
N LEU A 6 20.72 15.78 -11.23
CA LEU A 6 19.79 16.08 -10.14
C LEU A 6 18.37 15.57 -10.44
N SER A 7 17.86 15.78 -11.66
CA SER A 7 16.55 15.30 -12.07
C SER A 7 16.44 13.78 -12.05
N ARG A 8 17.50 13.06 -12.43
CA ARG A 8 17.53 11.58 -12.37
C ARG A 8 17.47 11.08 -10.93
N TRP A 9 18.21 11.73 -10.03
CA TRP A 9 18.18 11.40 -8.60
C TRP A 9 16.84 11.72 -7.96
N GLN A 10 16.26 12.90 -8.24
CA GLN A 10 14.93 13.27 -7.77
C GLN A 10 13.90 12.21 -8.21
N PHE A 11 13.84 11.90 -9.50
CA PHE A 11 12.90 10.92 -10.03
C PHE A 11 13.12 9.53 -9.42
N GLY A 12 14.38 9.07 -9.35
CA GLY A 12 14.73 7.77 -8.80
C GLY A 12 14.31 7.61 -7.33
N ILE A 13 14.52 8.65 -6.51
CA ILE A 13 14.11 8.66 -5.10
C ILE A 13 12.59 8.67 -4.99
N THR A 14 11.89 9.52 -5.74
CA THR A 14 10.42 9.57 -5.72
C THR A 14 9.81 8.24 -6.14
N ALA A 15 10.31 7.64 -7.23
CA ALA A 15 9.84 6.36 -7.74
C ALA A 15 10.07 5.22 -6.72
N ALA A 16 11.26 5.16 -6.12
CA ALA A 16 11.58 4.16 -5.10
C ALA A 16 10.70 4.30 -3.85
N MET A 17 10.50 5.53 -3.37
CA MET A 17 9.65 5.80 -2.20
C MET A 17 8.18 5.51 -2.48
N HIS A 18 7.68 5.82 -3.68
CA HIS A 18 6.31 5.48 -4.05
C HIS A 18 6.12 3.97 -4.10
N PHE A 19 6.98 3.23 -4.83
CA PHE A 19 6.75 1.82 -5.17
C PHE A 19 6.57 0.87 -3.96
N ILE A 20 7.11 1.24 -2.80
CA ILE A 20 6.99 0.47 -1.55
C ILE A 20 5.52 0.33 -1.12
N PHE A 21 4.76 1.41 -1.16
CA PHE A 21 3.40 1.45 -0.59
C PHE A 21 2.35 0.73 -1.45
N PRO A 22 2.30 0.91 -2.79
CA PRO A 22 1.44 0.11 -3.67
C PRO A 22 1.76 -1.38 -3.58
N SER A 23 3.05 -1.77 -3.61
CA SER A 23 3.43 -3.19 -3.51
C SER A 23 2.96 -3.82 -2.21
N PHE A 24 3.14 -3.12 -1.09
CA PHE A 24 2.65 -3.54 0.21
C PHE A 24 1.12 -3.64 0.27
N THR A 25 0.41 -2.61 -0.22
CA THR A 25 -1.06 -2.55 -0.16
C THR A 25 -1.73 -3.56 -1.09
N ILE A 26 -1.15 -3.84 -2.28
CA ILE A 26 -1.61 -4.92 -3.17
C ILE A 26 -1.53 -6.27 -2.44
N GLY A 27 -0.40 -6.61 -1.83
CA GLY A 27 -0.26 -7.85 -1.06
C GLY A 27 -1.23 -7.93 0.12
N LEU A 28 -1.35 -6.82 0.87
CA LEU A 28 -2.23 -6.74 2.03
C LEU A 28 -3.72 -6.87 1.65
N SER A 29 -4.13 -6.34 0.49
CA SER A 29 -5.51 -6.44 0.00
C SER A 29 -5.94 -7.89 -0.20
N VAL A 30 -5.05 -8.74 -0.72
CA VAL A 30 -5.30 -10.19 -0.89
C VAL A 30 -5.46 -10.87 0.48
N ILE A 31 -4.61 -10.53 1.44
CA ILE A 31 -4.71 -11.08 2.82
C ILE A 31 -6.04 -10.67 3.45
N ILE A 32 -6.43 -9.40 3.36
CA ILE A 32 -7.71 -8.89 3.87
C ILE A 32 -8.88 -9.64 3.22
N PHE A 33 -8.86 -9.80 1.90
CA PHE A 33 -9.87 -10.55 1.16
C PHE A 33 -10.00 -11.98 1.69
N LEU A 34 -8.88 -12.69 1.84
CA LEU A 34 -8.87 -14.07 2.35
C LEU A 34 -9.40 -14.17 3.79
N LEU A 35 -9.08 -13.20 4.66
CA LEU A 35 -9.61 -13.16 6.02
C LEU A 35 -11.13 -13.01 6.03
N PHE A 36 -11.68 -12.09 5.23
CA PHE A 36 -13.14 -11.96 5.14
C PHE A 36 -13.81 -13.16 4.46
N LEU A 37 -13.14 -13.78 3.48
CA LEU A 37 -13.62 -15.02 2.86
C LEU A 37 -13.70 -16.16 3.88
N PHE A 38 -12.67 -16.34 4.71
CA PHE A 38 -12.70 -17.35 5.78
C PHE A 38 -13.71 -17.04 6.87
N TYR A 39 -13.94 -15.77 7.19
CA TYR A 39 -15.04 -15.38 8.07
C TYR A 39 -16.39 -15.82 7.49
N LEU A 40 -16.62 -15.60 6.19
CA LEU A 40 -17.87 -15.98 5.53
C LEU A 40 -18.12 -17.50 5.54
N ILE A 41 -17.05 -18.28 5.31
CA ILE A 41 -17.11 -19.75 5.24
C ILE A 41 -17.21 -20.36 6.65
N LYS A 42 -16.31 -19.97 7.56
CA LYS A 42 -16.15 -20.62 8.88
C LYS A 42 -17.01 -19.99 9.97
N ARG A 43 -17.49 -18.76 9.78
CA ARG A 43 -18.24 -17.96 10.77
C ARG A 43 -17.47 -17.72 12.07
N ASP A 44 -16.14 -17.84 12.04
CA ASP A 44 -15.28 -17.53 13.18
C ASP A 44 -14.90 -16.04 13.19
N GLU A 45 -15.36 -15.35 14.23
CA GLU A 45 -15.17 -13.93 14.48
C GLU A 45 -13.69 -13.49 14.55
N VAL A 46 -12.75 -14.41 14.80
CA VAL A 46 -11.31 -14.11 14.80
C VAL A 46 -10.88 -13.58 13.44
N TYR A 47 -11.35 -14.17 12.34
CA TYR A 47 -11.01 -13.74 10.99
C TYR A 47 -11.55 -12.34 10.67
N ARG A 48 -12.77 -12.01 11.13
CA ARG A 48 -13.34 -10.66 10.97
C ARG A 48 -12.54 -9.62 11.75
N LYS A 49 -12.12 -9.93 12.98
CA LYS A 49 -11.29 -9.03 13.80
C LYS A 49 -9.93 -8.77 13.16
N LEU A 50 -9.26 -9.82 12.66
CA LEU A 50 -8.00 -9.70 11.91
C LEU A 50 -8.19 -8.88 10.62
N GLY A 51 -9.24 -9.16 9.83
CA GLY A 51 -9.54 -8.41 8.62
C GLY A 51 -9.71 -6.92 8.91
N ASN A 52 -10.52 -6.57 9.91
CA ASN A 52 -10.72 -5.19 10.34
C ASN A 52 -9.44 -4.51 10.85
N PHE A 53 -8.55 -5.25 11.51
CA PHE A 53 -7.25 -4.73 11.93
C PHE A 53 -6.39 -4.38 10.70
N PHE A 54 -6.24 -5.32 9.77
CA PHE A 54 -5.43 -5.10 8.57
C PHE A 54 -6.02 -4.06 7.62
N VAL A 55 -7.34 -3.87 7.58
CA VAL A 55 -7.97 -2.76 6.84
C VAL A 55 -7.46 -1.40 7.32
N LYS A 56 -7.24 -1.21 8.63
CA LYS A 56 -6.67 0.04 9.16
C LYS A 56 -5.23 0.23 8.72
N VAL A 57 -4.43 -0.83 8.74
CA VAL A 57 -3.03 -0.82 8.25
C VAL A 57 -2.98 -0.50 6.75
N PHE A 58 -3.86 -1.15 5.97
CA PHE A 58 -4.03 -0.90 4.55
C PHE A 58 -4.38 0.56 4.28
N ALA A 59 -5.33 1.14 5.02
CA ALA A 59 -5.76 2.53 4.81
C ALA A 59 -4.60 3.52 5.00
N VAL A 60 -3.76 3.33 6.02
CA VAL A 60 -2.57 4.18 6.24
C VAL A 60 -1.57 4.02 5.10
N GLY A 61 -1.23 2.77 4.75
CA GLY A 61 -0.29 2.51 3.64
C GLY A 61 -0.80 3.04 2.31
N PHE A 62 -2.10 2.90 2.04
CA PHE A 62 -2.75 3.36 0.82
C PHE A 62 -2.76 4.88 0.73
N ALA A 63 -3.05 5.59 1.82
CA ALA A 63 -2.99 7.05 1.86
C ALA A 63 -1.59 7.58 1.48
N VAL A 64 -0.52 6.97 2.02
CA VAL A 64 0.86 7.34 1.66
C VAL A 64 1.16 6.99 0.20
N GLY A 65 0.70 5.83 -0.28
CA GLY A 65 0.82 5.43 -1.68
C GLY A 65 0.17 6.43 -2.63
N VAL A 66 -1.06 6.86 -2.35
CA VAL A 66 -1.76 7.88 -3.16
C VAL A 66 -1.00 9.21 -3.13
N ALA A 67 -0.62 9.69 -1.95
CA ALA A 67 0.10 10.96 -1.82
C ALA A 67 1.42 10.98 -2.60
N THR A 68 2.20 9.90 -2.52
CA THR A 68 3.46 9.77 -3.27
C THR A 68 3.23 9.53 -4.78
N GLY A 69 2.09 8.96 -5.16
CA GLY A 69 1.73 8.71 -6.56
C GLY A 69 1.39 10.01 -7.29
N VAL A 70 0.66 10.91 -6.64
CA VAL A 70 0.40 12.27 -7.16
C VAL A 70 1.71 13.00 -7.45
N VAL A 71 2.72 12.89 -6.57
CA VAL A 71 4.04 13.49 -6.79
C VAL A 71 4.80 12.84 -7.96
N MET A 72 4.49 11.59 -8.34
CA MET A 72 5.10 10.95 -9.50
C MET A 72 4.40 11.33 -10.82
N GLU A 73 3.13 11.73 -10.76
CA GLU A 73 2.35 12.16 -11.92
C GLU A 73 2.82 13.52 -12.48
N PHE A 74 3.34 14.39 -11.61
CA PHE A 74 3.76 15.77 -11.91
C PHE A 74 5.27 15.96 -11.83
#